data_AF-A0A519QW25-F1
#
_entry.id   AF-A0A519QW25-F1
#
_cell.length_a   1.000
_cell.length_b   1.000
_cell.length_c   1.000
_cell.angle_alpha   90.00
_cell.angle_beta   90.00
_cell.angle_gamma   90.00
#
_symmetry.space_group_name_H-M   'P 1'
#
loop_
_entity.id
_entity.type
_entity.pdbx_description
1 polymer ?
#
loop_
_entity_poly.entity_id
_entity_poly.type
_entity_poly.pdbx_seq_one_letter_code
_entity_poly.pdbx_strand_id
1 'polypeptide(L)'
;MKKIIVVFLVFTIYSCNCTQVYLSDKEKQWVFPYKKGDVIIFKSNRGNFDTLVVVAKETVFTNPDCLLEIGSKQREDISIKLQPNKCHNQYYCEGEIAITKNDYEDNQPFFRIFGLEYSDSSINTKLFKTSFTSSNGKKYISAYLFKDGLNADNYGSNYLKSFYWDKLDGLIRYESNDGEIFDVYQ
;
A
#
# COMPACT_ATOMS: atom_id res chain seq x y z
N MET A 1 -55.68 -34.78 28.77
CA MET A 1 -55.55 -34.43 27.33
C MET A 1 -54.40 -33.46 27.18
N LYS A 2 -53.27 -33.91 26.64
CA LYS A 2 -52.06 -33.11 26.42
C LYS A 2 -52.33 -32.13 25.28
N LYS A 3 -52.43 -30.83 25.57
CA LYS A 3 -52.36 -29.78 24.55
C LYS A 3 -50.89 -29.44 24.31
N ILE A 4 -50.27 -30.18 23.41
CA ILE A 4 -49.10 -29.71 22.68
C ILE A 4 -49.65 -29.04 21.43
N ILE A 5 -49.19 -27.82 21.13
CA ILE A 5 -48.86 -27.30 19.78
C ILE A 5 -48.56 -25.80 19.97
N VAL A 6 -47.28 -25.49 20.19
CA VAL A 6 -46.26 -25.08 19.20
C VAL A 6 -46.23 -23.55 19.12
N VAL A 7 -45.30 -22.99 19.87
CA VAL A 7 -44.79 -21.63 19.72
C VAL A 7 -44.00 -21.60 18.41
N PHE A 8 -44.61 -21.10 17.33
CA PHE A 8 -43.87 -20.70 16.13
C PHE A 8 -43.52 -19.21 16.26
N LEU A 9 -42.64 -18.90 17.22
CA LEU A 9 -41.95 -17.62 17.22
C LEU A 9 -40.85 -17.73 16.17
N VAL A 10 -41.24 -17.49 14.91
CA VAL A 10 -40.27 -17.31 13.83
C VAL A 10 -39.55 -16.01 14.15
N PHE A 11 -38.45 -16.14 14.87
CA PHE A 11 -37.37 -15.16 14.90
C PHE A 11 -36.88 -15.03 13.45
N THR A 12 -37.54 -14.18 12.67
CA THR A 12 -36.93 -13.57 11.50
C THR A 12 -35.87 -12.59 11.99
N ILE A 13 -34.77 -13.12 12.54
CA ILE A 13 -33.48 -12.43 12.51
C ILE A 13 -33.00 -12.52 11.05
N TYR A 14 -33.69 -11.79 10.17
CA TYR A 14 -33.17 -11.48 8.85
C TYR A 14 -32.01 -10.51 9.09
N SER A 15 -30.84 -11.11 9.32
CA SER A 15 -29.55 -10.66 8.79
C SER A 15 -29.38 -9.15 8.71
N CYS A 16 -28.95 -8.52 9.80
CA CYS A 16 -28.10 -7.33 9.71
C CYS A 16 -26.75 -7.75 9.12
N ASN A 17 -26.73 -8.06 7.83
CA ASN A 17 -25.51 -8.46 7.14
C ASN A 17 -24.93 -7.21 6.50
N CYS A 18 -23.78 -6.78 6.99
CA CYS A 18 -22.96 -5.82 6.26
C CYS A 18 -22.62 -6.39 4.88
N THR A 19 -22.52 -5.48 3.91
CA THR A 19 -22.12 -5.83 2.55
C THR A 19 -20.62 -5.65 2.42
N GLN A 20 -19.93 -6.73 2.07
CA GLN A 20 -18.53 -6.65 1.67
C GLN A 20 -18.41 -5.98 0.31
N VAL A 21 -17.52 -4.99 0.23
CA VAL A 21 -17.22 -4.23 -0.98
C VAL A 21 -15.76 -4.47 -1.32
N TYR A 22 -15.52 -5.04 -2.49
CA TYR A 22 -14.22 -5.50 -2.93
C TYR A 22 -13.51 -4.45 -3.78
N LEU A 23 -12.19 -4.45 -3.73
CA LEU A 23 -11.32 -3.81 -4.70
C LEU A 23 -11.45 -4.54 -6.05
N SER A 24 -11.56 -3.76 -7.11
CA SER A 24 -11.45 -4.22 -8.49
C SER A 24 -10.03 -4.63 -8.83
N ASP A 25 -9.86 -5.40 -9.90
CA ASP A 25 -8.53 -5.79 -10.39
C ASP A 25 -7.65 -4.57 -10.72
N LYS A 26 -8.23 -3.50 -11.26
CA LYS A 26 -7.53 -2.23 -11.57
C LYS A 26 -6.95 -1.59 -10.30
N GLU A 27 -7.68 -1.65 -9.19
CA GLU A 27 -7.25 -1.12 -7.90
C GLU A 27 -6.18 -2.03 -7.28
N LYS A 28 -6.37 -3.36 -7.36
CA LYS A 28 -5.40 -4.36 -6.86
C LYS A 28 -4.04 -4.28 -7.54
N GLN A 29 -3.92 -3.70 -8.74
CA GLN A 29 -2.63 -3.47 -9.42
C GLN A 29 -1.62 -2.66 -8.58
N TRP A 30 -2.07 -1.84 -7.62
CA TRP A 30 -1.16 -1.09 -6.76
C TRP A 30 -0.35 -1.98 -5.81
N VAL A 31 -0.89 -3.14 -5.46
CA VAL A 31 -0.33 -4.09 -4.48
C VAL A 31 -0.04 -5.46 -5.10
N PHE A 32 -0.26 -5.61 -6.41
CA PHE A 32 -0.09 -6.86 -7.14
C PHE A 32 1.35 -7.42 -7.13
N PRO A 33 2.43 -6.61 -7.27
CA PRO A 33 3.78 -7.14 -7.51
C PRO A 33 4.34 -8.05 -6.42
N TYR A 34 3.86 -7.92 -5.18
CA TYR A 34 4.49 -8.54 -4.03
C TYR A 34 3.71 -9.71 -3.42
N LYS A 35 4.45 -10.67 -2.89
CA LYS A 35 4.02 -11.76 -2.02
C LYS A 35 4.86 -11.75 -0.75
N LYS A 36 4.27 -12.23 0.34
CA LYS A 36 5.01 -12.39 1.61
C LYS A 36 6.21 -13.31 1.39
N GLY A 37 7.38 -12.86 1.84
CA GLY A 37 8.66 -13.55 1.68
C GLY A 37 9.46 -13.11 0.46
N ASP A 38 8.90 -12.31 -0.45
CA ASP A 38 9.67 -11.74 -1.56
C ASP A 38 10.80 -10.86 -1.03
N VAL A 39 11.93 -10.92 -1.74
CA VAL A 39 13.14 -10.15 -1.44
C VAL A 39 13.43 -9.23 -2.61
N ILE A 40 13.55 -7.94 -2.33
CA ILE A 40 13.83 -6.91 -3.33
C ILE A 40 15.25 -6.43 -3.08
N ILE A 41 16.12 -6.54 -4.08
CA ILE A 41 17.52 -6.14 -3.97
C ILE A 41 17.73 -4.87 -4.77
N PHE A 42 18.27 -3.86 -4.11
CA PHE A 42 18.67 -2.59 -4.73
C PHE A 42 20.18 -2.48 -4.79
N LYS A 43 20.67 -1.81 -5.84
CA LYS A 43 22.07 -1.40 -5.97
C LYS A 43 22.12 0.11 -6.17
N SER A 44 22.98 0.78 -5.42
CA SER A 44 23.16 2.21 -5.56
C SER A 44 24.15 2.60 -6.66
N ASN A 45 24.04 3.84 -7.12
CA ASN A 45 25.04 4.51 -7.94
C ASN A 45 26.43 4.63 -7.28
N ARG A 46 26.53 4.36 -5.97
CA ARG A 46 27.79 4.32 -5.20
C ARG A 46 28.31 2.88 -4.98
N GLY A 47 27.59 1.88 -5.48
CA GLY A 47 27.96 0.47 -5.36
C GLY A 47 27.49 -0.22 -4.08
N ASN A 48 26.71 0.47 -3.23
CA ASN A 48 26.12 -0.14 -2.04
C ASN A 48 24.91 -1.00 -2.43
N PHE A 49 24.64 -2.02 -1.62
CA PHE A 49 23.43 -2.82 -1.75
C PHE A 49 22.48 -2.50 -0.60
N ASP A 50 21.19 -2.51 -0.92
CA ASP A 50 20.13 -2.52 0.07
C ASP A 50 19.13 -3.62 -0.26
N THR A 51 18.41 -4.10 0.75
CA THR A 51 17.50 -5.23 0.59
C THR A 51 16.26 -5.03 1.43
N LEU A 52 15.11 -5.20 0.81
CA LEU A 52 13.80 -5.16 1.45
C LEU A 52 13.17 -6.54 1.40
N VAL A 53 12.56 -6.94 2.51
CA VAL A 53 11.78 -8.18 2.61
C VAL A 53 10.31 -7.82 2.75
N VAL A 54 9.45 -8.46 1.96
CA VAL A 54 8.00 -8.36 2.13
C VAL A 54 7.59 -9.20 3.33
N VAL A 55 7.46 -8.59 4.50
CA VAL A 55 7.18 -9.31 5.76
C VAL A 55 5.70 -9.60 5.95
N ALA A 56 4.83 -8.78 5.35
CA ALA A 56 3.39 -8.97 5.38
C ALA A 56 2.75 -8.53 4.05
N LYS A 57 1.71 -9.27 3.65
CA LYS A 57 0.71 -8.85 2.68
C LYS A 57 -0.63 -9.35 3.20
N GLU A 58 -1.45 -8.43 3.68
CA GLU A 58 -2.68 -8.74 4.41
C GLU A 58 -3.88 -8.25 3.61
N THR A 59 -4.97 -9.00 3.67
CA THR A 59 -6.26 -8.60 3.12
C THR A 59 -7.27 -8.69 4.23
N VAL A 60 -7.85 -7.56 4.60
CA VAL A 60 -8.83 -7.44 5.66
C VAL A 60 -10.06 -6.71 5.15
N PHE A 61 -11.13 -6.72 5.95
CA PHE A 61 -12.29 -5.88 5.71
C PHE A 61 -12.41 -4.88 6.85
N THR A 62 -12.69 -3.62 6.50
CA THR A 62 -13.06 -2.62 7.50
C THR A 62 -14.35 -3.03 8.22
N ASN A 63 -14.54 -2.57 9.45
CA ASN A 63 -15.70 -2.91 10.28
C ASN A 63 -15.96 -4.43 10.37
N PRO A 64 -14.98 -5.25 10.79
CA PRO A 64 -15.07 -6.72 10.74
C PRO A 64 -16.25 -7.27 11.56
N ASP A 65 -16.61 -6.60 12.65
CA ASP A 65 -17.71 -6.99 13.53
C ASP A 65 -19.09 -6.45 13.08
N CYS A 66 -19.15 -5.78 11.93
CA CYS A 66 -20.38 -5.18 11.39
C CYS A 66 -21.11 -4.29 12.40
N LEU A 67 -20.36 -3.37 13.03
CA LEU A 67 -20.93 -2.34 13.88
C LEU A 67 -21.74 -1.37 13.00
N LEU A 68 -23.06 -1.45 13.07
CA LEU A 68 -23.98 -0.68 12.23
C LEU A 68 -23.81 0.84 12.41
N GLU A 69 -23.36 1.26 13.59
CA GLU A 69 -23.03 2.66 13.91
C GLU A 69 -21.89 3.22 13.04
N ILE A 70 -20.96 2.36 12.61
CA ILE A 70 -19.87 2.69 11.67
C ILE A 70 -20.38 2.66 10.22
N GLY A 71 -21.37 1.81 9.95
CA GLY A 71 -22.05 1.68 8.67
C GLY A 71 -22.22 0.24 8.22
N SER A 72 -23.01 0.04 7.16
CA SER A 72 -23.35 -1.29 6.64
C SER A 72 -22.36 -1.85 5.61
N LYS A 73 -21.25 -1.14 5.33
CA LYS A 73 -20.25 -1.57 4.35
C LYS A 73 -18.98 -2.03 5.05
N GLN A 74 -18.50 -3.19 4.62
CA GLN A 74 -17.20 -3.75 4.98
C GLN A 74 -16.30 -3.62 3.76
N ARG A 75 -15.32 -2.71 3.79
CA ARG A 75 -14.51 -2.37 2.61
C ARG A 75 -13.22 -3.18 2.61
N GLU A 76 -12.90 -3.84 1.50
CA GLU A 76 -11.66 -4.59 1.34
C GLU A 76 -10.47 -3.63 1.47
N ASP A 77 -9.53 -3.99 2.34
CA ASP A 77 -8.26 -3.30 2.54
C ASP A 77 -7.13 -4.29 2.27
N ILE A 78 -6.14 -3.87 1.48
CA ILE A 78 -4.94 -4.64 1.24
C ILE A 78 -3.74 -3.79 1.64
N SER A 79 -2.90 -4.33 2.51
CA SER A 79 -1.66 -3.69 2.95
C SER A 79 -0.46 -4.58 2.71
N ILE A 80 0.69 -3.97 2.44
CA ILE A 80 1.99 -4.61 2.28
C ILE A 80 2.99 -3.90 3.18
N LYS A 81 3.76 -4.69 3.94
CA LYS A 81 4.87 -4.18 4.76
C LYS A 81 6.21 -4.65 4.19
N LEU A 82 7.09 -3.68 3.96
CA LEU A 82 8.45 -3.85 3.48
C LEU A 82 9.42 -3.58 4.64
N GLN A 83 10.19 -4.58 5.04
CA GLN A 83 11.21 -4.45 6.07
C GLN A 83 12.58 -4.29 5.42
N PRO A 84 13.30 -3.18 5.61
CA PRO A 84 14.68 -3.11 5.17
C PRO A 84 15.60 -3.91 6.11
N ASN A 85 16.68 -4.45 5.54
CA ASN A 85 17.77 -5.04 6.31
C ASN A 85 18.55 -3.98 7.13
N LYS A 86 18.65 -2.76 6.58
CA LYS A 86 19.26 -1.62 7.27
C LYS A 86 18.24 -0.51 7.43
N CYS A 87 18.04 -0.07 8.65
CA CYS A 87 17.15 1.04 8.93
C CYS A 87 17.74 2.37 8.43
N HIS A 88 17.02 3.07 7.55
CA HIS A 88 17.44 4.37 7.02
C HIS A 88 16.80 5.55 7.75
N ASN A 89 15.65 5.32 8.38
CA ASN A 89 14.91 6.29 9.18
C ASN A 89 14.45 5.62 10.47
N GLN A 90 15.04 6.00 11.61
CA GLN A 90 14.80 5.34 12.90
C GLN A 90 13.34 5.34 13.36
N TYR A 91 12.55 6.34 12.93
CA TYR A 91 11.14 6.46 13.30
C TYR A 91 10.21 5.82 12.27
N TYR A 92 10.69 5.67 11.03
CA TYR A 92 9.93 5.18 9.89
C TYR A 92 10.78 4.18 9.11
N CYS A 93 11.17 3.10 9.79
CA CYS A 93 12.09 2.11 9.23
C CYS A 93 11.46 1.32 8.09
N GLU A 94 10.19 0.95 8.28
CA GLU A 94 9.45 0.10 7.36
C GLU A 94 8.89 0.91 6.19
N GLY A 95 8.73 0.23 5.06
CA GLY A 95 7.89 0.68 3.96
C GLY A 95 6.49 0.09 4.07
N GLU A 96 5.48 0.85 3.68
CA GLU A 96 4.09 0.43 3.66
C GLU A 96 3.41 0.89 2.37
N ILE A 97 2.62 -0.02 1.80
CA ILE A 97 1.70 0.28 0.70
C ILE A 97 0.34 -0.25 1.12
N ALA A 98 -0.69 0.59 1.10
CA ALA A 98 -2.04 0.17 1.43
C ALA A 98 -3.05 0.72 0.43
N ILE A 99 -4.11 -0.04 0.20
CA ILE A 99 -5.25 0.43 -0.56
C ILE A 99 -6.52 -0.11 0.08
N THR A 100 -7.39 0.81 0.47
CA THR A 100 -8.72 0.51 0.99
C THR A 100 -9.74 0.84 -0.08
N LYS A 101 -10.74 -0.03 -0.29
CA LYS A 101 -11.86 0.30 -1.14
C LYS A 101 -12.58 1.53 -0.59
N ASN A 102 -12.85 2.52 -1.42
CA ASN A 102 -13.77 3.61 -1.12
C ASN A 102 -14.94 3.65 -2.13
N ASP A 103 -15.87 4.58 -1.91
CA ASP A 103 -17.07 4.74 -2.73
C ASP A 103 -16.83 5.56 -4.02
N TYR A 104 -15.60 6.05 -4.25
CA TYR A 104 -15.17 6.79 -5.43
C TYR A 104 -14.47 5.87 -6.45
N GLU A 105 -14.52 6.23 -7.74
CA GLU A 105 -13.95 5.38 -8.80
C GLU A 105 -12.41 5.36 -8.85
N ASP A 106 -11.75 6.41 -8.34
CA ASP A 106 -10.28 6.54 -8.33
C ASP A 106 -9.71 6.38 -6.92
N ASN A 107 -9.73 5.13 -6.42
CA ASN A 107 -9.01 4.76 -5.21
C ASN A 107 -7.50 4.96 -5.39
N GLN A 108 -6.95 5.93 -4.65
CA GLN A 108 -5.52 6.16 -4.57
C GLN A 108 -4.94 5.34 -3.42
N PRO A 109 -3.78 4.69 -3.63
CA PRO A 109 -3.11 3.97 -2.55
C PRO A 109 -2.46 4.95 -1.59
N PHE A 110 -2.32 4.50 -0.34
CA PHE A 110 -1.36 5.04 0.60
C PHE A 110 0.02 4.46 0.32
N PHE A 111 1.04 5.31 0.36
CA PHE A 111 2.44 4.87 0.39
C PHE A 111 3.17 5.55 1.53
N ARG A 112 4.05 4.80 2.21
CA ARG A 112 5.10 5.37 3.05
C ARG A 112 6.36 4.56 2.87
N ILE A 113 7.42 5.15 2.33
CA ILE A 113 8.71 4.48 2.17
C ILE A 113 9.75 5.28 2.95
N PHE A 114 10.36 4.69 3.98
CA PHE A 114 11.40 5.31 4.82
C PHE A 114 11.07 6.71 5.35
N GLY A 115 9.79 6.95 5.63
CA GLY A 115 9.26 8.23 6.12
C GLY A 115 8.77 9.20 5.04
N LEU A 116 8.98 8.94 3.74
CA LEU A 116 8.35 9.71 2.67
C LEU A 116 6.97 9.13 2.36
N GLU A 117 5.93 9.92 2.61
CA GLU A 117 4.54 9.48 2.57
C GLU A 117 3.74 10.16 1.46
N TYR A 118 2.93 9.38 0.75
CA TYR A 118 1.86 9.85 -0.11
C TYR A 118 0.52 9.38 0.46
N SER A 119 -0.36 10.33 0.76
CA SER A 119 -1.69 10.09 1.33
C SER A 119 -2.65 11.21 0.93
N ASP A 120 -3.93 11.07 1.28
CA ASP A 120 -4.94 12.13 1.07
C ASP A 120 -4.59 13.44 1.79
N SER A 121 -3.71 13.40 2.79
CA SER A 121 -3.19 14.58 3.49
C SER A 121 -1.99 15.25 2.83
N SER A 122 -1.47 14.70 1.73
CA SER A 122 -0.29 15.25 1.08
C SER A 122 -0.54 16.60 0.43
N ILE A 123 0.52 17.43 0.29
CA ILE A 123 0.46 18.77 -0.33
C ILE A 123 -0.27 18.75 -1.69
N ASN A 124 -0.08 17.68 -2.45
CA ASN A 124 -0.78 17.42 -3.70
C ASN A 124 -1.02 15.93 -3.89
N THR A 125 -2.27 15.52 -3.98
CA THR A 125 -2.64 14.11 -4.18
C THR A 125 -2.56 13.68 -5.64
N LYS A 126 -2.13 14.55 -6.57
CA LYS A 126 -1.98 14.18 -7.98
C LYS A 126 -0.83 13.19 -8.17
N LEU A 127 -1.13 12.08 -8.83
CA LEU A 127 -0.14 11.11 -9.28
C LEU A 127 0.62 11.62 -10.52
N PHE A 128 1.95 11.60 -10.44
CA PHE A 128 2.83 12.00 -11.53
C PHE A 128 3.44 10.77 -12.19
N LYS A 129 3.23 10.62 -13.50
CA LYS A 129 3.88 9.57 -14.28
C LYS A 129 5.16 10.09 -14.91
N THR A 130 6.16 9.22 -15.00
CA THR A 130 7.46 9.53 -15.58
C THR A 130 8.05 8.29 -16.25
N SER A 131 9.07 8.52 -17.07
CA SER A 131 9.86 7.47 -17.69
C SER A 131 11.33 7.62 -17.33
N PHE A 132 12.01 6.49 -17.17
CA PHE A 132 13.45 6.44 -16.96
C PHE A 132 14.03 5.09 -17.35
N THR A 133 15.36 5.05 -17.50
CA THR A 133 16.12 3.81 -17.65
C THR A 133 16.87 3.57 -16.34
N SER A 134 16.64 2.41 -15.74
CA SER A 134 17.36 1.98 -14.53
C SER A 134 18.82 1.63 -14.85
N SER A 135 19.65 1.50 -13.81
CA SER A 135 21.07 1.19 -13.93
C SER A 135 21.37 -0.16 -14.60
N ASN A 136 20.42 -1.11 -14.58
CA ASN A 136 20.55 -2.39 -15.29
C ASN A 136 20.07 -2.34 -16.77
N GLY A 137 19.64 -1.16 -17.25
CA GLY A 137 19.17 -0.95 -18.63
C GLY A 137 17.69 -1.20 -18.84
N LYS A 138 16.93 -1.68 -17.84
CA LYS A 138 15.47 -1.82 -17.92
C LYS A 138 14.81 -0.44 -18.01
N LYS A 139 13.92 -0.30 -19.00
CA LYS A 139 13.17 0.93 -19.25
C LYS A 139 11.80 0.88 -18.58
N TYR A 140 11.49 1.92 -17.82
CA TYR A 140 10.18 2.17 -17.24
C TYR A 140 9.55 3.35 -17.98
N ILE A 141 8.40 3.13 -18.63
CA ILE A 141 7.75 4.14 -19.47
C ILE A 141 6.62 4.89 -18.77
N SER A 142 6.15 4.39 -17.63
CA SER A 142 4.94 4.85 -16.95
C SER A 142 5.02 4.63 -15.43
N ALA A 143 6.20 4.88 -14.85
CA ALA A 143 6.41 4.79 -13.41
C ALA A 143 5.78 6.00 -12.70
N TYR A 144 5.30 5.82 -11.49
CA TYR A 144 4.80 6.88 -10.63
C TYR A 144 5.92 7.45 -9.78
N LEU A 145 6.05 8.78 -9.77
CA LEU A 145 7.00 9.52 -8.96
C LEU A 145 6.33 10.04 -7.69
N PHE A 146 6.96 9.79 -6.56
CA PHE A 146 6.62 10.35 -5.26
C PHE A 146 7.81 11.15 -4.77
N LYS A 147 7.61 12.44 -4.53
CA LYS A 147 8.70 13.36 -4.22
C LYS A 147 8.29 14.34 -3.14
N ASP A 148 9.20 14.54 -2.21
CA ASP A 148 9.03 15.48 -1.10
C ASP A 148 8.73 16.89 -1.60
N GLY A 149 7.69 17.51 -1.03
CA GLY A 149 7.22 18.84 -1.41
C GLY A 149 6.53 18.93 -2.79
N LEU A 150 6.42 17.82 -3.53
CA LEU A 150 5.68 17.77 -4.79
C LEU A 150 4.32 17.11 -4.60
N ASN A 151 4.32 15.86 -4.17
CA ASN A 151 3.13 15.05 -3.93
C ASN A 151 3.26 14.12 -2.72
N ALA A 152 4.42 14.10 -2.07
CA ALA A 152 4.66 13.33 -0.88
C ALA A 152 5.32 14.23 0.18
N ASP A 153 5.25 13.82 1.43
CA ASP A 153 5.74 14.55 2.59
C ASP A 153 6.69 13.68 3.42
N ASN A 154 7.84 14.23 3.79
CA ASN A 154 8.80 13.54 4.64
C ASN A 154 8.49 13.65 6.14
N TYR A 155 8.75 12.55 6.84
CA TYR A 155 8.70 12.46 8.29
C TYR A 155 9.98 11.86 8.89
N GLY A 156 10.23 12.14 10.17
CA GLY A 156 11.36 11.58 10.91
C GLY A 156 12.70 12.23 10.53
N SER A 157 13.64 11.43 10.00
CA SER A 157 14.99 11.91 9.64
C SER A 157 15.08 12.62 8.28
N ASN A 158 13.97 12.72 7.54
CA ASN A 158 13.95 13.25 6.16
C ASN A 158 14.99 12.55 5.28
N TYR A 159 15.00 11.22 5.29
CA TYR A 159 16.01 10.43 4.56
C TYR A 159 15.79 10.45 3.04
N LEU A 160 14.56 10.22 2.58
CA LEU A 160 14.28 10.13 1.14
C LEU A 160 14.00 11.48 0.52
N LYS A 161 14.48 11.68 -0.69
CA LYS A 161 14.10 12.78 -1.57
C LYS A 161 12.93 12.38 -2.47
N SER A 162 12.98 11.16 -3.02
CA SER A 162 11.94 10.62 -3.88
C SER A 162 11.97 9.09 -3.95
N PHE A 163 10.86 8.50 -4.37
CA PHE A 163 10.81 7.11 -4.81
C PHE A 163 9.92 6.95 -6.05
N TYR A 164 10.10 5.82 -6.73
CA TYR A 164 9.44 5.49 -7.98
C TYR A 164 8.75 4.13 -7.85
N TRP A 165 7.49 4.09 -8.28
CA TRP A 165 6.66 2.90 -8.23
C TRP A 165 6.16 2.50 -9.63
N ASP A 166 6.25 1.22 -9.96
CA ASP A 166 5.63 0.64 -11.15
C ASP A 166 4.57 -0.38 -10.73
N LYS A 167 3.46 -0.47 -11.47
CA LYS A 167 2.35 -1.36 -11.12
C LYS A 167 2.66 -2.85 -11.33
N LEU A 168 3.67 -3.19 -12.13
CA LEU A 168 4.11 -4.56 -12.38
C LEU A 168 5.29 -4.94 -11.49
N ASP A 169 6.22 -4.01 -11.26
CA ASP A 169 7.48 -4.28 -10.55
C ASP A 169 7.54 -3.72 -9.11
N GLY A 170 6.59 -2.88 -8.70
CA GLY A 170 6.54 -2.28 -7.37
C GLY A 170 7.51 -1.11 -7.19
N LEU A 171 8.17 -1.02 -6.03
CA LEU A 171 9.23 -0.06 -5.74
C LEU A 171 10.47 -0.38 -6.59
N ILE A 172 10.80 0.49 -7.53
CA ILE A 172 11.84 0.25 -8.55
C ILE A 172 13.05 1.18 -8.42
N ARG A 173 12.89 2.31 -7.74
CA ARG A 173 13.96 3.26 -7.45
C ARG A 173 13.62 4.09 -6.21
N TYR A 174 14.63 4.44 -5.43
CA TYR A 174 14.54 5.54 -4.47
C TYR A 174 15.83 6.37 -4.46
N GLU A 175 15.69 7.65 -4.13
CA GLU A 175 16.79 8.62 -4.01
C GLU A 175 16.77 9.20 -2.60
N SER A 176 17.90 9.15 -1.91
CA SER A 176 18.08 9.80 -0.61
C SER A 176 18.40 11.30 -0.77
N ASN A 177 18.19 12.07 0.29
CA ASN A 177 18.47 13.51 0.30
C ASN A 177 19.97 13.84 0.17
N ASP A 178 20.87 12.90 0.44
CA ASP A 178 22.31 13.04 0.19
C ASP A 178 22.71 12.66 -1.26
N GLY A 179 21.76 12.31 -2.11
CA GLY A 179 21.96 12.06 -3.55
C GLY A 179 22.40 10.63 -3.90
N GLU A 180 22.29 9.67 -2.98
CA GLU A 180 22.43 8.25 -3.32
C GLU A 180 21.15 7.76 -4.01
N ILE A 181 21.32 7.09 -5.15
CA ILE A 181 20.21 6.58 -5.96
C ILE A 181 20.31 5.07 -5.97
N PHE A 182 19.27 4.40 -5.50
CA PHE A 182 19.13 2.96 -5.46
C PHE A 182 18.14 2.52 -6.53
N ASP A 183 18.60 1.64 -7.43
CA ASP A 183 17.78 0.99 -8.44
C ASP A 183 17.60 -0.48 -8.12
N VAL A 184 16.44 -1.01 -8.49
CA VAL A 184 16.23 -2.46 -8.44
C VAL A 184 17.30 -3.17 -9.29
N TYR A 185 17.99 -4.13 -8.66
CA TYR A 185 19.12 -4.83 -9.26
C TYR A 185 18.70 -6.14 -9.94
N GLN A 186 17.66 -6.80 -9.42
CA GLN A 186 17.07 -8.04 -9.94
C GLN A 186 15.59 -7.85 -10.24
#